data_AF-A0A815UG74-F1
#
_entry.id   AF-A0A815UG74-F1
#
_cell.length_a   1.000
_cell.length_b   1.000
_cell.length_c   1.000
_cell.angle_alpha   90.00
_cell.angle_beta   90.00
_cell.angle_gamma   90.00
#
_symmetry.space_group_name_H-M   'P 1'
#
loop_
_entity.id
_entity.type
_entity.pdbx_description
1 polymer ?
#
loop_
_entity_poly.entity_id
_entity_poly.type
_entity_poly.pdbx_seq_one_letter_code
_entity_poly.pdbx_strand_id
1 'polypeptide(L)' 'IENIFVSIGYEDGQQMVNHIQGEDYFTTKLQLFQSLQTYEKISINFIKRPSHFSSLNQFLPDTFKLDDKYDRNTFFNIH' A
#
# COMPACT_ATOMS: atom_id res chain seq x y z
N ILE A 1 12.28 -33.10 3.97
CA ILE A 1 11.55 -32.61 2.77
C ILE A 1 12.28 -31.35 2.37
N GLU A 2 13.13 -31.46 1.36
CA GLU A 2 13.94 -30.35 0.86
C GLU A 2 13.01 -29.31 0.24
N ASN A 3 13.13 -28.06 0.68
CA ASN A 3 12.46 -26.93 0.06
C ASN A 3 13.12 -26.68 -1.30
N ILE A 4 12.61 -27.34 -2.33
CA ILE A 4 12.95 -27.02 -3.71
C ILE A 4 12.29 -25.68 -4.02
N PHE A 5 13.03 -24.59 -3.81
CA PHE A 5 12.78 -23.32 -4.49
C PHE A 5 13.03 -23.57 -5.97
N VAL A 6 11.98 -23.96 -6.70
CA VAL A 6 12.01 -23.91 -8.15
C VAL A 6 11.96 -22.43 -8.52
N SER A 7 13.13 -21.81 -8.61
CA SER A 7 13.32 -20.63 -9.45
C SER A 7 13.15 -21.12 -10.89
N ILE A 8 11.91 -21.28 -11.33
CA ILE A 8 11.61 -21.38 -12.76
C ILE A 8 11.94 -19.99 -13.28
N GLY A 9 13.13 -19.85 -13.87
CA GLY A 9 13.55 -18.60 -14.48
C GLY A 9 12.49 -18.16 -15.49
N TYR A 10 11.81 -17.06 -15.18
CA TYR A 10 10.94 -16.40 -16.15
C TYR A 10 11.83 -15.82 -17.24
N GLU A 11 11.61 -16.25 -18.48
CA GLU A 11 12.21 -15.60 -19.64
C GLU A 11 11.35 -14.38 -20.02
N ASP A 12 11.82 -13.20 -19.63
CA ASP A 12 11.16 -11.93 -19.92
C ASP A 12 10.83 -11.82 -21.42
N GLY A 13 9.56 -11.54 -21.72
CA GLY A 13 9.05 -11.34 -23.08
C GLY A 13 8.63 -12.62 -23.82
N GLN A 14 8.85 -13.81 -23.25
CA GLN A 14 8.37 -15.07 -23.85
C GLN A 14 7.11 -15.64 -23.16
N GLN A 15 6.89 -15.28 -21.90
CA GLN A 15 5.79 -15.80 -21.11
C GLN A 15 4.96 -14.65 -20.54
N MET A 16 3.63 -14.81 -20.63
CA MET A 16 2.70 -13.93 -19.91
C MET A 16 2.42 -14.54 -18.54
N VAL A 17 2.50 -13.71 -17.51
CA VAL A 17 2.11 -14.05 -16.15
C VAL A 17 0.84 -13.31 -15.78
N ASN A 18 0.01 -13.91 -14.94
CA ASN A 18 -1.22 -13.29 -14.44
C ASN A 18 -1.01 -12.48 -13.15
N HIS A 19 0.23 -12.41 -12.67
CA HIS A 19 0.61 -11.67 -11.47
C HIS A 19 1.83 -10.78 -11.73
N ILE A 20 1.82 -9.61 -11.10
CA ILE A 20 2.95 -8.67 -11.10
C ILE A 20 3.86 -9.03 -9.92
N GLN A 21 5.18 -9.00 -10.13
CA GLN A 21 6.11 -9.15 -9.02
C GLN A 21 6.01 -7.95 -8.06
N GLY A 22 6.01 -8.22 -6.76
CA GLY A 22 5.82 -7.16 -5.75
C GLY A 22 4.36 -6.72 -5.57
N GLU A 23 3.39 -7.61 -5.79
CA GLU A 23 1.97 -7.30 -5.52
C GLU A 23 1.67 -6.90 -4.06
N ASP A 24 2.61 -7.12 -3.14
CA ASP A 24 2.49 -6.79 -1.72
C ASP A 24 2.26 -5.29 -1.47
N TYR A 25 2.75 -4.39 -2.33
CA TYR A 25 2.61 -2.93 -2.17
C TYR A 25 1.17 -2.41 -1.95
N PHE A 26 0.16 -3.13 -2.45
CA PHE A 26 -1.26 -2.77 -2.25
C PHE A 26 -2.12 -3.90 -1.70
N THR A 27 -1.59 -5.11 -1.60
CA THR A 27 -2.37 -6.29 -1.16
C THR A 27 -2.33 -6.52 0.34
N THR A 28 -1.45 -5.83 1.07
CA THR A 28 -1.51 -5.80 2.55
C THR A 28 -2.14 -4.51 3.06
N LYS A 29 -2.87 -4.59 4.18
CA LYS A 29 -3.51 -3.42 4.81
C LYS A 29 -2.49 -2.31 5.10
N LEU A 30 -1.31 -2.69 5.59
CA LEU A 30 -0.27 -1.75 5.97
C LEU A 30 0.36 -1.07 4.75
N GLN A 31 0.72 -1.84 3.71
CA GLN A 31 1.34 -1.27 2.51
C GLN A 31 0.33 -0.44 1.71
N LEU A 32 -0.93 -0.88 1.60
CA LEU A 32 -2.00 -0.07 1.01
C LEU A 32 -2.16 1.28 1.71
N PHE A 33 -2.26 1.27 3.05
CA PHE A 33 -2.38 2.50 3.85
C PHE A 33 -1.19 3.45 3.62
N GLN A 34 0.03 2.93 3.64
CA GLN A 34 1.25 3.71 3.42
C GLN A 34 1.34 4.29 2.00
N SER A 35 0.97 3.50 1.00
CA SER A 35 0.96 3.91 -0.40
C SER A 35 -0.05 5.04 -0.64
N LEU A 36 -1.24 4.93 -0.04
CA LEU A 36 -2.28 5.96 -0.11
C LEU A 36 -1.84 7.27 0.58
N GLN A 37 -1.29 7.21 1.80
CA GLN A 37 -0.75 8.38 2.50
C GLN A 37 0.36 9.09 1.69
N THR A 38 1.22 8.30 1.06
CA THR A 38 2.30 8.83 0.20
C THR A 38 1.73 9.49 -1.04
N TYR A 39 0.74 8.85 -1.68
CA TYR A 39 0.04 9.42 -2.82
C TYR A 39 -0.61 10.76 -2.49
N GLU A 40 -1.35 10.87 -1.37
CA GLU A 40 -1.99 12.13 -0.95
C GLU A 40 -0.96 13.26 -0.74
N LYS A 41 0.17 12.95 -0.10
CA LYS A 41 1.26 13.94 0.10
C LYS A 41 1.89 14.40 -1.22
N ILE A 42 2.06 13.51 -2.18
CA ILE A 42 2.67 13.83 -3.47
C ILE A 42 1.66 14.54 -4.37
N SER A 43 0.40 14.09 -4.38
CA SER A 43 -0.64 14.63 -5.27
C SER A 43 -0.92 16.10 -4.98
N ILE A 44 -0.96 16.50 -3.70
CA ILE A 44 -1.10 17.90 -3.27
C ILE A 44 0.00 18.78 -3.88
N ASN A 45 1.23 18.27 -3.97
CA ASN A 45 2.40 19.06 -4.36
C ASN A 45 2.68 19.04 -5.87
N PHE A 46 2.35 17.94 -6.56
CA PHE A 46 2.82 17.70 -7.93
C PHE A 46 1.70 17.51 -8.97
N ILE A 47 0.50 17.13 -8.55
CA ILE A 47 -0.59 16.82 -9.47
C ILE A 47 -1.55 18.01 -9.53
N LYS A 48 -1.37 18.87 -10.54
CA LYS A 48 -2.30 19.99 -10.83
C LYS A 48 -3.69 19.54 -11.30
N ARG A 49 -3.96 18.24 -11.36
CA ARG A 49 -5.29 17.70 -11.69
C ARG A 49 -6.04 17.46 -10.39
N PRO A 50 -7.27 17.97 -10.24
CA PRO A 50 -8.08 17.64 -9.09
C PRO A 50 -8.32 16.13 -9.08
N SER A 51 -7.83 15.44 -8.06
CA SER A 51 -8.30 14.08 -7.80
C SER A 51 -9.80 14.15 -7.52
N HIS A 52 -10.57 13.19 -8.05
CA HIS A 52 -12.01 13.10 -7.77
C HIS A 52 -12.31 12.97 -6.26
N PHE A 53 -11.32 12.52 -5.48
CA PHE A 53 -11.33 12.53 -4.03
C PHE A 53 -10.45 13.66 -3.50
N SER A 54 -11.01 14.52 -2.66
CA SER A 54 -10.29 15.67 -2.10
C SER A 54 -9.40 15.29 -0.92
N SER A 55 -9.66 14.14 -0.29
CA SER A 55 -8.87 13.59 0.83
C SER A 55 -9.10 12.08 0.97
N LEU A 56 -8.10 11.36 1.47
CA LEU A 56 -8.18 9.91 1.76
C LEU A 56 -9.33 9.55 2.69
N ASN A 57 -9.65 10.42 3.65
CA ASN A 57 -10.67 10.17 4.68
C ASN A 57 -12.10 10.08 4.11
N GLN A 58 -12.30 10.41 2.82
CA GLN A 58 -13.59 10.27 2.14
C GLN A 58 -13.92 8.82 1.76
N PHE A 59 -12.91 7.95 1.66
CA PHE A 59 -13.09 6.57 1.21
C PHE A 59 -12.32 5.54 2.04
N LEU A 60 -11.31 5.96 2.80
CA LEU A 60 -10.55 5.10 3.69
C LEU A 60 -11.01 5.33 5.14
N PRO A 61 -11.35 4.28 5.90
CA PRO A 61 -11.68 4.43 7.31
C PRO A 61 -10.43 4.81 8.11
N ASP A 62 -10.65 5.44 9.27
CA ASP A 62 -9.58 5.75 10.21
C ASP A 62 -8.74 4.52 10.49
N THR A 63 -7.45 4.63 10.20
CA THR A 63 -6.50 3.51 10.23
C THR A 63 -5.27 3.94 10.99
N PHE A 64 -4.88 3.14 11.98
CA PHE A 64 -3.79 3.41 12.90
C PHE A 64 -2.76 2.28 12.86
N LYS A 65 -1.47 2.61 12.88
CA LYS A 65 -0.39 1.63 13.06
C LYS A 65 -0.12 1.46 14.53
N LEU A 66 -0.63 0.39 15.14
CA LEU A 66 -0.46 0.17 16.59
C LEU A 66 1.02 -0.02 16.99
N ASP A 67 1.91 -0.40 16.08
CA ASP A 67 3.35 -0.46 16.37
C ASP A 67 3.97 0.93 16.51
N ASP A 68 3.39 1.95 15.87
CA ASP A 68 3.80 3.33 16.04
C ASP A 68 3.20 3.91 17.34
N LYS A 69 4.06 4.50 18.16
CA LYS A 69 3.67 5.01 19.48
C LYS A 69 2.64 6.15 19.38
N TYR A 70 2.76 7.01 18.38
CA TYR A 70 1.86 8.14 18.21
C TYR A 70 0.49 7.67 17.76
N ASP A 71 0.44 6.82 16.74
CA ASP A 71 -0.81 6.22 16.24
C ASP A 71 -1.51 5.39 17.33
N ARG A 72 -0.74 4.61 18.11
CA ARG A 72 -1.27 3.83 19.24
C ARG A 72 -1.93 4.73 20.29
N ASN A 73 -1.24 5.78 20.72
CA ASN A 73 -1.80 6.73 21.68
C ASN A 73 -3.04 7.42 21.13
N THR A 74 -3.03 7.76 19.84
CA THR A 74 -4.16 8.40 19.16
C THR A 74 -5.38 7.47 19.17
N PHE A 75 -5.18 6.19 18.84
CA PHE A 75 -6.23 5.18 18.89
C PHE A 75 -6.87 5.09 20.29
N PHE A 76 -6.06 4.94 21.35
CA PHE A 76 -6.56 4.80 22.73
C PHE A 76 -7.05 6.10 23.39
N ASN A 77 -6.81 7.27 22.77
CA ASN A 77 -7.35 8.54 23.25
C ASN A 77 -8.69 8.88 22.58
N ILE A 78 -8.94 8.33 21.39
CA ILE A 78 -10.18 8.53 20.62
C ILE A 78 -11.21 7.43 20.95
N HIS A 79 -10.75 6.24 21.34
CA HIS A 79 -11.56 5.06 21.69
C HIS A 79 -11.29 4.59 23.11
#